data_AF-A0A522RHM2-F1
#
_entry.id   AF-A0A522RHM2-F1
#
_cell.length_a   1.000
_cell.length_b   1.000
_cell.length_c   1.000
_cell.angle_alpha   90.00
_cell.angle_beta   90.00
_cell.angle_gamma   90.00
#
_symmetry.space_group_name_H-M   'P 1'
#
loop_
_entity.id
_entity.type
_entity.pdbx_description
1 polymer ?
#
loop_
_entity_poly.entity_id
_entity_poly.type
_entity_poly.pdbx_seq_one_letter_code
_entity_poly.pdbx_strand_id
1 'polypeptide(L)'
;MNGTIDFADAQQNGAYVVGETDLDTLNAAAHDEGHLVRRISLAGCRDKADLLQRIAKALAFPQSFGTNWDALADCLGDLEWLPNAGGYAWLFDHAEDLRDARESDFDTLCDILDGACARWKDRGAPCFAFLALPDDAFPDHAIKGT
;
A
#
# COMPACT_ATOMS: atom_id res chain seq x y z
N MET A 1 -6.27 0.16 -20.24
CA MET A 1 -6.27 -1.28 -19.90
C MET A 1 -6.88 -1.37 -18.51
N ASN A 2 -8.19 -1.61 -18.41
CA ASN A 2 -8.86 -1.75 -17.11
C ASN A 2 -8.70 -3.20 -16.66
N GLY A 3 -7.50 -3.56 -16.21
CA GLY A 3 -7.24 -4.88 -15.65
C GLY A 3 -7.84 -4.94 -14.25
N THR A 4 -8.84 -5.80 -14.05
CA THR A 4 -9.28 -6.21 -12.71
C THR A 4 -8.10 -6.87 -12.00
N ILE A 5 -7.76 -6.39 -10.80
CA ILE A 5 -6.69 -6.98 -10.00
C ILE A 5 -7.17 -8.33 -9.47
N ASP A 6 -6.42 -9.38 -9.79
CA ASP A 6 -6.61 -10.71 -9.22
C ASP A 6 -5.71 -10.86 -7.99
N PHE A 7 -6.32 -10.85 -6.81
CA PHE A 7 -5.64 -10.94 -5.53
C PHE A 7 -4.98 -12.31 -5.29
N ALA A 8 -5.40 -13.37 -5.98
CA ALA A 8 -4.72 -14.67 -5.89
C ALA A 8 -3.46 -14.74 -6.77
N ASP A 9 -3.32 -13.85 -7.77
CA ASP A 9 -2.25 -13.89 -8.75
C ASP A 9 -1.02 -13.10 -8.30
N ALA A 10 -0.02 -13.80 -7.74
CA ALA A 10 1.24 -13.18 -7.33
C ALA A 10 2.01 -12.50 -8.49
N GLN A 11 1.67 -12.76 -9.76
CA GLN A 11 2.26 -12.03 -10.88
C GLN A 11 1.81 -10.56 -10.95
N GLN A 12 0.66 -10.24 -10.36
CA GLN A 12 0.10 -8.90 -10.21
C GLN A 12 0.51 -8.23 -8.89
N ASN A 13 1.47 -8.78 -8.15
CA ASN A 13 2.04 -8.06 -7.01
C ASN A 13 2.63 -6.72 -7.44
N GLY A 14 2.38 -5.68 -6.67
CA GLY A 14 2.92 -4.35 -6.92
C GLY A 14 2.29 -3.26 -6.05
N ALA A 15 2.83 -2.06 -6.20
CA ALA A 15 2.23 -0.84 -5.67
C ALA A 15 1.34 -0.16 -6.73
N TYR A 16 0.09 0.13 -6.37
CA TYR A 16 -0.91 0.71 -7.24
C TYR A 16 -1.41 2.02 -6.67
N VAL A 17 -1.51 3.02 -7.53
CA VAL A 17 -2.17 4.29 -7.19
C VAL A 17 -3.62 4.20 -7.67
N VAL A 18 -4.56 4.36 -6.75
CA VAL A 18 -6.01 4.11 -6.96
C VAL A 18 -6.85 5.28 -6.47
N GLY A 19 -8.13 5.34 -6.84
CA GLY A 19 -9.06 6.31 -6.27
C GLY A 19 -9.40 5.98 -4.82
N GLU A 20 -9.65 7.01 -4.01
CA GLU A 20 -10.22 6.86 -2.65
C GLU A 20 -11.50 6.01 -2.65
N THR A 21 -12.30 6.10 -3.70
CA THR A 21 -13.55 5.33 -3.84
C THR A 21 -13.33 3.84 -4.09
N ASP A 22 -12.17 3.45 -4.63
CA ASP A 22 -11.82 2.05 -4.91
C ASP A 22 -11.34 1.30 -3.66
N LEU A 23 -10.83 2.01 -2.64
CA LEU A 23 -10.21 1.38 -1.47
C LEU A 23 -11.12 0.42 -0.73
N ASP A 24 -12.40 0.77 -0.55
CA ASP A 24 -13.34 -0.11 0.17
C ASP A 24 -13.63 -1.39 -0.60
N THR A 25 -13.69 -1.29 -1.94
CA THR A 25 -13.87 -2.45 -2.83
C THR A 25 -12.64 -3.35 -2.79
N LEU A 26 -11.44 -2.77 -2.91
CA LEU A 26 -10.16 -3.50 -2.83
C LEU A 26 -9.96 -4.14 -1.45
N ASN A 27 -10.34 -3.43 -0.38
CA ASN A 27 -10.31 -3.95 0.98
C ASN A 27 -11.21 -5.18 1.12
N ALA A 28 -12.44 -5.13 0.60
CA ALA A 28 -13.37 -6.25 0.65
C ALA A 28 -12.85 -7.45 -0.15
N ALA A 29 -12.36 -7.22 -1.38
CA ALA A 29 -11.82 -8.27 -2.24
C ALA A 29 -10.60 -8.98 -1.64
N ALA A 30 -9.64 -8.23 -1.09
CA ALA A 30 -8.46 -8.83 -0.45
C ALA A 30 -8.82 -9.66 0.79
N HIS A 31 -9.84 -9.25 1.56
CA HIS A 31 -10.32 -10.05 2.69
C HIS A 31 -11.01 -11.34 2.25
N ASP A 32 -11.78 -11.31 1.16
CA ASP A 32 -12.46 -12.50 0.61
C ASP A 32 -11.44 -13.57 0.17
N GLU A 33 -10.30 -13.15 -0.39
CA GLU A 33 -9.15 -14.00 -0.71
C GLU A 33 -8.30 -14.41 0.51
N GLY A 34 -8.72 -14.06 1.73
CA GLY A 34 -8.06 -14.48 2.97
C GLY A 34 -6.70 -13.82 3.21
N HIS A 35 -6.45 -12.66 2.60
CA HIS A 35 -5.23 -11.89 2.84
C HIS A 35 -5.28 -11.16 4.19
N LEU A 36 -4.10 -10.90 4.75
CA LEU A 36 -3.98 -9.98 5.87
C LEU A 36 -3.99 -8.55 5.35
N VAL A 37 -5.14 -7.90 5.51
CA VAL A 37 -5.36 -6.53 5.06
C VAL A 37 -5.02 -5.54 6.18
N ARG A 38 -4.25 -4.51 5.87
CA ARG A 38 -3.94 -3.40 6.77
C ARG A 38 -4.26 -2.07 6.12
N ARG A 39 -5.09 -1.28 6.78
CA ARG A 39 -5.38 0.11 6.40
C ARG A 39 -4.48 1.07 7.17
N ILE A 40 -3.88 2.02 6.47
CA ILE A 40 -2.94 3.01 6.99
C ILE A 40 -3.41 4.38 6.54
N SER A 41 -3.91 5.18 7.49
CA SER A 41 -4.34 6.55 7.17
C SER A 41 -3.14 7.49 7.15
N LEU A 42 -2.93 8.14 6.00
CA LEU A 42 -1.93 9.19 5.81
C LEU A 42 -2.51 10.60 6.01
N ALA A 43 -3.75 10.70 6.49
CA ALA A 43 -4.39 11.98 6.76
C ALA A 43 -3.54 12.86 7.69
N GLY A 44 -3.19 14.05 7.20
CA GLY A 44 -2.34 15.02 7.87
C GLY A 44 -0.87 14.63 8.03
N CYS A 45 -0.39 13.58 7.36
CA CYS A 45 1.01 13.15 7.38
C CYS A 45 1.87 14.12 6.57
N ARG A 46 2.82 14.81 7.22
CA ARG A 46 3.61 15.90 6.58
C ARG A 46 5.12 15.66 6.57
N ASP A 47 5.56 14.58 7.19
CA ASP A 47 6.98 14.24 7.29
C ASP A 47 7.19 12.73 7.37
N LYS A 48 8.39 12.32 6.98
CA LYS A 48 8.83 10.93 6.99
C LYS A 48 8.73 10.26 8.36
N ALA A 49 8.96 10.99 9.46
CA ALA A 49 8.95 10.36 10.78
C ALA A 49 7.52 9.93 11.15
N ASP A 50 6.53 10.81 10.94
CA ASP A 50 5.11 10.50 11.13
C ASP A 50 4.66 9.35 10.20
N LEU A 51 5.07 9.39 8.93
CA LEU A 51 4.81 8.32 7.96
C LEU A 51 5.28 6.95 8.46
N LEU A 52 6.57 6.84 8.81
CA LEU A 52 7.17 5.58 9.24
C LEU A 52 6.52 5.06 10.52
N GLN A 53 6.15 5.95 11.45
CA GLN A 53 5.46 5.57 12.68
C GLN A 53 4.03 5.05 12.42
N ARG A 54 3.29 5.67 11.49
CA ARG A 54 1.95 5.19 11.10
C ARG A 54 2.00 3.79 10.50
N ILE A 55 2.96 3.55 9.59
CA ILE A 55 3.16 2.24 8.98
C ILE A 55 3.55 1.20 10.04
N ALA A 56 4.56 1.52 10.86
CA ALA A 56 5.04 0.63 11.91
C ALA A 56 3.92 0.23 12.87
N LYS A 57 3.06 1.19 13.26
CA LYS A 57 1.90 0.92 14.10
C LYS A 57 0.86 0.04 13.41
N ALA A 58 0.53 0.31 12.16
CA ALA A 58 -0.50 -0.43 11.43
C ALA A 58 -0.09 -1.89 11.14
N LEU A 59 1.19 -2.12 10.85
CA LEU A 59 1.76 -3.45 10.60
C LEU A 59 2.34 -4.11 11.86
N ALA A 60 2.14 -3.51 13.03
CA ALA A 60 2.62 -4.01 14.32
C ALA A 60 4.12 -4.34 14.33
N PHE A 61 4.93 -3.49 13.70
CA PHE A 61 6.38 -3.65 13.64
C PHE A 61 7.00 -3.76 15.04
N PRO A 62 8.10 -4.52 15.17
CA PRO A 62 8.77 -4.70 16.45
C PRO A 62 9.37 -3.38 16.97
N GLN A 63 9.55 -3.29 18.29
CA GLN A 63 10.16 -2.11 18.93
C GLN A 63 11.58 -1.81 18.47
N SER A 64 12.27 -2.79 17.87
CA SER A 64 13.59 -2.66 17.26
C SER A 64 13.58 -1.98 15.88
N PHE A 65 12.41 -1.55 15.39
CA PHE A 65 12.28 -0.90 14.10
C PHE A 65 13.14 0.38 13.98
N GLY A 66 14.05 0.38 13.00
CA GLY A 66 15.07 1.43 12.82
C GLY A 66 14.54 2.79 12.35
N THR A 67 13.24 2.95 12.13
CA THR A 67 12.58 4.22 11.72
C THR A 67 13.31 4.94 10.58
N ASN A 68 13.68 4.17 9.55
CA ASN A 68 14.28 4.67 8.32
C ASN A 68 13.76 3.87 7.09
N TRP A 69 14.15 4.27 5.89
CA TRP A 69 13.64 3.68 4.64
C TRP A 69 14.12 2.24 4.43
N ASP A 70 15.41 1.97 4.69
CA ASP A 70 15.96 0.61 4.60
C ASP A 70 15.28 -0.33 5.60
N ALA A 71 15.06 0.13 6.84
CA ALA A 71 14.35 -0.65 7.85
C ALA A 71 12.89 -0.92 7.45
N LEU A 72 12.23 0.04 6.77
CA LEU A 72 10.88 -0.16 6.26
C LEU A 72 10.88 -1.25 5.17
N ALA A 73 11.78 -1.15 4.19
CA ALA A 73 11.88 -2.12 3.10
C ALA A 73 12.18 -3.54 3.60
N ASP A 74 13.06 -3.65 4.61
CA ASP A 74 13.38 -4.92 5.26
C ASP A 74 12.17 -5.51 5.97
N CYS A 75 11.51 -4.72 6.82
CA CYS A 75 10.33 -5.16 7.57
C CYS A 75 9.19 -5.60 6.65
N LEU A 76 8.91 -4.85 5.58
CA LEU A 76 7.86 -5.18 4.61
C LEU A 76 8.15 -6.47 3.83
N GLY A 77 9.42 -6.85 3.68
CA GLY A 77 9.84 -8.05 2.95
C GLY A 77 9.83 -9.35 3.76
N ASP A 78 9.69 -9.27 5.09
CA ASP A 78 9.71 -10.45 5.97
C ASP A 78 8.39 -10.66 6.71
N LEU A 79 7.88 -9.63 7.40
CA LEU A 79 6.63 -9.66 8.17
C LEU A 79 6.45 -10.90 9.08
N GLU A 80 7.53 -11.54 9.51
CA GLU A 80 7.52 -12.83 10.23
C GLU A 80 6.75 -12.82 11.57
N TRP A 81 6.56 -11.63 12.17
CA TRP A 81 5.82 -11.46 13.42
C TRP A 81 4.30 -11.41 13.22
N LEU A 82 3.82 -11.28 11.98
CA LEU A 82 2.40 -11.32 11.66
C LEU A 82 1.90 -12.76 11.52
N PRO A 83 0.59 -13.00 11.74
CA PRO A 83 0.03 -14.33 11.52
C PRO A 83 0.20 -14.74 10.06
N ASN A 84 0.42 -16.04 9.84
CA ASN A 84 0.48 -16.61 8.50
C ASN A 84 -0.85 -16.36 7.78
N ALA A 85 -0.79 -15.69 6.63
CA ALA A 85 -1.93 -15.29 5.83
C ALA A 85 -1.82 -15.82 4.40
N GLY A 86 -2.92 -15.80 3.65
CA GLY A 86 -2.94 -16.17 2.23
C GLY A 86 -2.18 -15.18 1.32
N GLY A 87 -1.85 -14.01 1.85
CA GLY A 87 -1.18 -12.90 1.17
C GLY A 87 -1.28 -11.63 2.02
N TYR A 88 -0.76 -10.52 1.51
CA TYR A 88 -0.79 -9.22 2.18
C TYR A 88 -1.43 -8.14 1.29
N ALA A 89 -2.24 -7.29 1.90
CA ALA A 89 -2.74 -6.09 1.25
C ALA A 89 -2.57 -4.86 2.15
N TRP A 90 -1.81 -3.87 1.70
CA TRP A 90 -1.55 -2.63 2.43
C TRP A 90 -2.27 -1.47 1.73
N LEU A 91 -3.27 -0.90 2.40
CA LEU A 91 -4.14 0.12 1.83
C LEU A 91 -3.87 1.45 2.53
N PHE A 92 -3.36 2.43 1.80
CA PHE A 92 -3.04 3.76 2.28
C PHE A 92 -4.13 4.73 1.85
N ASP A 93 -4.91 5.25 2.80
CA ASP A 93 -5.90 6.30 2.57
C ASP A 93 -5.31 7.69 2.76
N HIS A 94 -5.89 8.70 2.10
CA HIS A 94 -5.43 10.09 2.12
C HIS A 94 -3.94 10.24 1.74
N ALA A 95 -3.46 9.46 0.76
CA ALA A 95 -2.04 9.51 0.38
C ALA A 95 -1.65 10.84 -0.30
N GLU A 96 -2.65 11.62 -0.73
CA GLU A 96 -2.52 13.00 -1.21
C GLU A 96 -1.83 13.93 -0.20
N ASP A 97 -2.12 13.79 1.10
CA ASP A 97 -1.56 14.67 2.13
C ASP A 97 -0.03 14.52 2.21
N LEU A 98 0.45 13.27 2.10
CA LEU A 98 1.89 12.99 2.03
C LEU A 98 2.47 13.53 0.71
N ARG A 99 1.79 13.28 -0.41
CA ARG A 99 2.24 13.70 -1.74
C ARG A 99 2.42 15.22 -1.83
N ASP A 100 1.42 15.97 -1.37
CA ASP A 100 1.42 17.43 -1.40
C ASP A 100 2.46 18.03 -0.43
N ALA A 101 2.66 17.41 0.72
CA ALA A 101 3.64 17.88 1.70
C ALA A 101 5.08 17.52 1.30
N ARG A 102 5.27 16.32 0.72
CA ARG A 102 6.56 15.65 0.50
C ARG A 102 6.50 14.65 -0.66
N GLU A 103 6.40 15.17 -1.88
CA GLU A 103 6.39 14.36 -3.11
C GLU A 103 7.55 13.34 -3.16
N SER A 104 8.78 13.74 -2.83
CA SER A 104 9.92 12.82 -2.82
C SER A 104 9.80 11.67 -1.81
N ASP A 105 9.16 11.90 -0.67
CA ASP A 105 8.91 10.83 0.32
C ASP A 105 7.79 9.90 -0.17
N PHE A 106 6.79 10.43 -0.87
CA PHE A 106 5.73 9.65 -1.52
C PHE A 106 6.30 8.73 -2.62
N ASP A 107 7.12 9.25 -3.53
CA ASP A 107 7.79 8.44 -4.57
C ASP A 107 8.67 7.35 -3.93
N THR A 108 9.46 7.72 -2.91
CA THR A 108 10.30 6.75 -2.19
C THR A 108 9.46 5.66 -1.53
N LEU A 109 8.30 6.00 -0.96
CA LEU A 109 7.38 5.03 -0.40
C LEU A 109 6.85 4.08 -1.48
N CYS A 110 6.43 4.59 -2.63
CA CYS A 110 5.97 3.77 -3.77
C CYS A 110 7.06 2.78 -4.21
N ASP A 111 8.29 3.23 -4.38
CA ASP A 111 9.42 2.37 -4.77
C ASP A 111 9.69 1.26 -3.74
N ILE A 112 9.61 1.58 -2.45
CA ILE A 112 9.80 0.61 -1.36
C ILE A 112 8.67 -0.43 -1.34
N LEU A 113 7.42 0.01 -1.50
CA LEU A 113 6.27 -0.87 -1.52
C LEU A 113 6.33 -1.81 -2.73
N ASP A 114 6.68 -1.30 -3.90
CA ASP A 114 6.84 -2.11 -5.12
C ASP A 114 7.96 -3.13 -4.96
N GLY A 115 9.13 -2.69 -4.46
CA GLY A 115 10.25 -3.58 -4.15
C GLY A 115 9.90 -4.66 -3.14
N ALA A 116 9.09 -4.35 -2.12
CA ALA A 116 8.60 -5.35 -1.18
C ALA A 116 7.64 -6.35 -1.86
N CYS A 117 6.69 -5.88 -2.65
CA CYS A 117 5.76 -6.72 -3.41
C CYS A 117 6.49 -7.66 -4.39
N ALA A 118 7.55 -7.17 -5.04
CA ALA A 118 8.42 -7.98 -5.90
C ALA A 118 9.13 -9.10 -5.13
N ARG A 119 9.60 -8.85 -3.90
CA ARG A 119 10.21 -9.89 -3.06
C ARG A 119 9.21 -10.97 -2.67
N TRP A 120 7.95 -10.61 -2.41
CA TRP A 120 6.88 -11.58 -2.15
C TRP A 120 6.49 -12.36 -3.41
N LYS A 121 6.54 -11.72 -4.59
CA LYS A 121 6.33 -12.38 -5.88
C LYS A 121 7.36 -13.48 -6.13
N ASP A 122 8.64 -13.23 -5.81
CA ASP A 122 9.70 -14.25 -5.91
C ASP A 122 9.46 -15.45 -4.95
N ARG A 123 8.71 -15.23 -3.86
CA ARG A 123 8.28 -16.28 -2.92
C ARG A 123 6.97 -16.96 -3.34
N GLY A 124 6.34 -16.50 -4.42
CA GLY A 124 5.04 -16.99 -4.89
C GLY A 124 3.86 -16.61 -3.99
N ALA A 125 4.02 -15.58 -3.15
CA ALA A 125 3.00 -15.12 -2.21
C ALA A 125 2.36 -13.81 -2.71
N PRO A 126 1.01 -13.69 -2.69
CA PRO A 126 0.34 -12.45 -3.06
C PRO A 126 0.67 -11.30 -2.09
N CYS A 127 1.00 -10.14 -2.66
CA CYS A 127 1.32 -8.93 -1.92
C CYS A 127 0.98 -7.70 -2.77
N PHE A 128 0.07 -6.87 -2.25
CA PHE A 128 -0.41 -5.68 -2.94
C PHE A 128 -0.34 -4.47 -2.04
N ALA A 129 0.08 -3.34 -2.60
CA ALA A 129 -0.01 -2.05 -1.94
C ALA A 129 -0.90 -1.11 -2.77
N PHE A 130 -1.80 -0.39 -2.10
CA PHE A 130 -2.71 0.56 -2.73
C PHE A 130 -2.54 1.92 -2.07
N LEU A 131 -2.18 2.93 -2.85
CA LEU A 131 -2.09 4.32 -2.39
C LEU A 131 -3.25 5.09 -3.00
N ALA A 132 -4.17 5.51 -2.15
CA ALA A 132 -5.35 6.23 -2.59
C ALA A 132 -5.09 7.72 -2.71
N LEU A 133 -5.47 8.24 -3.87
CA LEU A 133 -5.50 9.64 -4.18
C LEU A 133 -6.96 10.06 -4.40
N PRO A 134 -7.27 11.36 -4.29
CA PRO A 134 -8.60 11.87 -4.60
C PRO A 134 -8.96 11.46 -6.03
N ASP A 135 -10.22 11.09 -6.23
CA ASP A 135 -10.71 10.57 -7.52
C ASP A 135 -10.41 11.53 -8.69
N ASP A 136 -10.43 12.85 -8.42
CA ASP A 136 -10.12 13.90 -9.40
C ASP A 136 -8.65 13.92 -9.86
N ALA A 137 -7.74 13.28 -9.11
CA ALA A 137 -6.35 13.06 -9.53
C ALA A 137 -6.25 12.09 -10.72
N PHE A 138 -7.33 11.36 -11.04
CA PHE A 138 -7.43 10.46 -12.19
C PHE A 138 -8.40 11.06 -13.21
N PRO A 139 -7.93 11.91 -14.14
CA PRO A 139 -8.80 12.63 -15.07
C PRO A 139 -9.58 11.76 -16.08
N ASP A 140 -9.52 10.42 -15.98
CA ASP A 140 -10.25 9.47 -16.84
C ASP A 140 -11.62 9.05 -16.27
N HIS A 141 -12.19 9.76 -15.29
CA HIS A 141 -13.62 9.66 -14.93
C HIS A 141 -14.44 10.90 -15.33
N ALA A 142 -13.90 11.75 -16.21
CA ALA A 142 -14.68 12.81 -16.84
C ALA A 142 -15.74 12.18 -17.77
N ILE A 143 -16.93 11.99 -17.21
CA ILE A 143 -18.18 11.73 -17.92
C ILE A 143 -18.19 12.57 -19.21
N LYS A 144 -18.16 11.89 -20.36
CA LYS A 144 -18.44 12.51 -21.66
C LYS A 144 -19.94 12.86 -21.69
N GLY A 145 -20.30 13.96 -21.04
CA GLY A 145 -21.67 14.43 -20.87
C GLY A 145 -22.08 15.39 -21.98
N THR A 146 -22.85 14.85 -22.93
CA THR A 146 -23.72 15.51 -23.93
C THR A 146 -23.11 16.46 -24.96
#